data_AF-A0A952M0C1-F1
#
_entry.id   AF-A0A952M0C1-F1
#
_cell.length_a   1.000
_cell.length_b   1.000
_cell.length_c   1.000
_cell.angle_alpha   90.00
_cell.angle_beta   90.00
_cell.angle_gamma   90.00
#
_symmetry.space_group_name_H-M   'P 1'
#
loop_
_entity.id
_entity.type
_entity.pdbx_description
1 polymer ?
#
loop_
_entity_poly.entity_id
_entity_poly.type
_entity_poly.pdbx_seq_one_letter_code
_entity_poly.pdbx_strand_id
1 'polypeptide(L)'
;MFDAAAIATAFANLADPFTLLMLVGGIILGLVIGILPGLGPPIAIALALPFTFYMDAVPSLILLLAIYNAAIYGGSISAIAVGIPGTGAAIATVMDGNAMFRNGRGGEALGLSLTGSIIGGLVSVACLTFIAPLLAQFAVKFGPREFLAISVFGLVVVVRVAGANLFKGLLVGCLGIFLTTWGLDELNGAERYTFGSYYLYEGIPLVPFLVGLFAVSEVLIGAEKSLKKITFDQSSLTVKLPGMAVLSRLKANIARSSLLGTVIGIIPGEGAAVAAFFAYSEEKRRSKEPEKFGTGIPDGIVAPEAANNASVGGALVPTLTLGVPGSPAAAVLLGAFLIQGLAPGPTLFDERPDIMFSLFLGLFIINILLLFIGLVTIRFAAKLIMVPMTVIVPTVLLLSVTGIYAVSNSLFNVGVLIGAGILGYVVRKLGYSIAPLSIGFVLGHILENSLRQSITIADGSVAEFFNTPIGIGIYVVLLLTIIWGPVTKLIKRKTAGTPVP
;
A
#
# COMPACT_ATOMS: atom_id res chain seq x y z
N MET A 1 -20.98 13.55 12.77
CA MET A 1 -19.58 13.10 12.64
C MET A 1 -19.40 11.69 13.21
N PHE A 2 -20.00 11.37 14.36
CA PHE A 2 -20.10 10.00 14.86
C PHE A 2 -21.58 9.68 15.09
N ASP A 3 -22.16 8.86 14.21
CA ASP A 3 -23.52 8.36 14.40
C ASP A 3 -23.47 7.20 15.40
N ALA A 4 -24.09 7.39 16.56
CA ALA A 4 -24.12 6.39 17.62
C ALA A 4 -24.76 5.08 17.16
N ALA A 5 -25.74 5.13 16.27
CA ALA A 5 -26.36 3.95 15.70
C ALA A 5 -25.39 3.21 14.78
N ALA A 6 -24.68 3.93 13.90
CA ALA A 6 -23.68 3.34 13.02
C ALA A 6 -22.50 2.73 13.81
N ILE A 7 -22.09 3.35 14.91
CA ILE A 7 -21.06 2.79 15.81
C ILE A 7 -21.57 1.51 16.49
N ALA A 8 -22.80 1.51 17.00
CA ALA A 8 -23.39 0.31 17.60
C ALA A 8 -23.47 -0.85 16.59
N THR A 9 -23.91 -0.56 15.36
CA THR A 9 -23.89 -1.52 14.25
C THR A 9 -22.47 -1.99 13.94
N ALA A 10 -21.49 -1.10 13.96
CA ALA A 10 -20.10 -1.47 13.74
C ALA A 10 -19.57 -2.46 14.79
N PHE A 11 -19.91 -2.26 16.06
CA PHE A 11 -19.61 -3.23 17.12
C PHE A 11 -20.34 -4.57 16.91
N ALA A 12 -21.62 -4.54 16.53
CA ALA A 12 -22.38 -5.76 16.25
C ALA A 12 -21.77 -6.57 15.09
N ASN A 13 -21.42 -5.89 14.00
CA ASN A 13 -20.75 -6.50 12.85
C ASN A 13 -19.40 -7.12 13.23
N LEU A 14 -18.62 -6.48 14.10
CA LEU A 14 -17.32 -7.00 14.54
C LEU A 14 -17.43 -8.05 15.65
N ALA A 15 -18.56 -8.13 16.35
CA ALA A 15 -18.84 -9.19 17.31
C ALA A 15 -19.38 -10.46 16.64
N ASP A 16 -19.82 -10.37 15.39
CA ASP A 16 -20.22 -11.53 14.59
C ASP A 16 -19.06 -12.55 14.52
N PRO A 17 -19.31 -13.83 14.87
CA PRO A 17 -18.27 -14.85 14.89
C PRO A 17 -17.56 -15.06 13.55
N PHE A 18 -18.28 -14.92 12.43
CA PHE A 18 -17.68 -15.07 11.11
C PHE A 18 -16.75 -13.90 10.78
N THR A 19 -17.15 -12.67 11.11
CA THR A 19 -16.29 -11.48 10.97
C THR A 19 -15.04 -11.57 11.87
N LEU A 20 -15.18 -12.04 13.11
CA LEU A 20 -14.02 -12.30 13.99
C LEU A 20 -13.07 -13.35 13.41
N LEU A 21 -13.62 -14.42 12.82
CA LEU A 21 -12.83 -15.45 12.14
C LEU A 21 -12.06 -14.85 10.95
N MET A 22 -12.70 -14.01 10.14
CA MET A 22 -12.06 -13.31 9.02
C MET A 22 -10.98 -12.35 9.49
N LEU A 23 -11.21 -11.64 10.59
CA LEU A 23 -10.24 -10.73 11.19
C LEU A 23 -8.99 -11.51 11.65
N VAL A 24 -9.17 -12.55 12.47
CA VAL A 24 -8.05 -13.36 12.98
C VAL A 24 -7.33 -14.10 11.85
N GLY A 25 -8.10 -14.72 10.94
CA GLY A 25 -7.58 -15.41 9.77
C GLY A 25 -6.78 -14.48 8.86
N GLY A 26 -7.26 -13.25 8.66
CA GLY A 26 -6.57 -12.23 7.87
C GLY A 26 -5.26 -11.78 8.50
N ILE A 27 -5.20 -11.61 9.82
CA ILE A 27 -3.94 -11.29 10.52
C ILE A 27 -2.93 -12.43 10.34
N ILE A 28 -3.35 -13.68 10.53
CA ILE A 28 -2.48 -14.85 10.38
C ILE A 28 -1.98 -14.95 8.94
N LEU A 29 -2.88 -14.88 7.96
CA LEU A 29 -2.53 -14.98 6.55
C LEU A 29 -1.60 -13.84 6.12
N GLY A 30 -1.91 -12.60 6.54
CA GLY A 30 -1.07 -11.44 6.29
C GLY A 30 0.33 -11.59 6.89
N LEU A 31 0.45 -12.01 8.15
CA LEU A 31 1.75 -12.29 8.77
C LEU A 31 2.52 -13.37 8.00
N VAL A 32 1.88 -14.49 7.67
CA VAL A 32 2.52 -15.60 6.95
C VAL A 32 3.05 -15.13 5.60
N ILE A 33 2.22 -14.45 4.80
CA ILE A 33 2.63 -13.96 3.49
C ILE A 33 3.70 -12.88 3.62
N GLY A 34 3.54 -11.93 4.54
CA GLY A 34 4.51 -10.86 4.75
C GLY A 34 5.89 -11.35 5.17
N ILE A 35 5.97 -12.45 5.95
CA ILE A 35 7.24 -13.07 6.34
C ILE A 35 7.97 -13.66 5.12
N LEU A 36 7.24 -14.15 4.12
CA LEU A 36 7.84 -14.78 2.94
C LEU A 36 8.59 -13.73 2.11
N PRO A 37 9.90 -13.93 1.85
CA PRO A 37 10.70 -12.97 1.11
C PRO A 37 10.12 -12.66 -0.27
N GLY A 38 9.91 -11.37 -0.56
CA GLY A 38 9.40 -10.90 -1.83
C GLY A 38 7.87 -10.95 -1.98
N LEU A 39 7.13 -11.50 -1.02
CA LEU A 39 5.67 -11.48 -1.05
C LEU A 39 5.14 -10.27 -0.26
N GLY A 40 4.94 -9.16 -0.98
CA GLY A 40 4.42 -7.93 -0.40
C GLY A 40 2.90 -7.91 -0.17
N PRO A 41 2.37 -6.87 0.51
CA PRO A 41 0.95 -6.73 0.78
C PRO A 41 0.03 -6.73 -0.46
N PRO A 42 0.38 -6.12 -1.61
CA PRO A 42 -0.47 -6.20 -2.80
C PRO A 42 -0.75 -7.65 -3.23
N ILE A 43 0.24 -8.53 -3.09
CA ILE A 43 0.13 -9.95 -3.43
C ILE A 43 -0.74 -10.67 -2.40
N ALA A 44 -0.55 -10.38 -1.12
CA ALA A 44 -1.33 -10.96 -0.04
C ALA A 44 -2.84 -10.66 -0.20
N ILE A 45 -3.17 -9.40 -0.49
CA ILE A 45 -4.56 -8.97 -0.76
C ILE A 45 -5.07 -9.65 -2.03
N ALA A 46 -4.28 -9.65 -3.12
CA ALA A 46 -4.66 -10.25 -4.39
C ALA A 46 -4.98 -11.76 -4.28
N LEU A 47 -4.25 -12.50 -3.45
CA LEU A 47 -4.49 -13.94 -3.25
C LEU A 47 -5.71 -14.23 -2.38
N ALA A 48 -6.05 -13.33 -1.47
CA ALA A 48 -7.24 -13.46 -0.63
C ALA A 48 -8.50 -12.96 -1.31
N LEU A 49 -8.36 -12.08 -2.30
CA LEU A 49 -9.46 -11.42 -2.98
C LEU A 49 -10.54 -12.40 -3.49
N PRO A 50 -10.22 -13.51 -4.18
CA PRO A 50 -11.25 -14.44 -4.66
C PRO A 50 -12.13 -15.05 -3.56
N PHE A 51 -11.59 -15.22 -2.35
CA PHE A 51 -12.36 -15.77 -1.22
C PHE A 51 -13.40 -14.78 -0.70
N THR A 52 -13.24 -13.50 -0.99
CA THR A 52 -14.12 -12.45 -0.45
C THR A 52 -15.43 -12.30 -1.22
N PHE A 53 -15.59 -12.92 -2.39
CA PHE A 53 -16.71 -12.55 -3.28
C PHE A 53 -18.03 -13.17 -2.87
N TYR A 54 -17.98 -14.25 -2.10
CA TYR A 54 -19.15 -14.90 -1.51
C TYR A 54 -19.40 -14.43 -0.06
N MET A 55 -18.67 -13.40 0.39
CA MET A 55 -18.80 -12.82 1.73
C MET A 55 -19.52 -11.48 1.64
N ASP A 56 -20.25 -11.15 2.69
CA ASP A 56 -20.77 -9.79 2.87
C ASP A 56 -19.62 -8.77 2.97
N ALA A 57 -19.92 -7.52 2.66
CA ALA A 57 -18.91 -6.46 2.53
C ALA A 57 -18.04 -6.27 3.78
N VAL A 58 -18.62 -6.34 4.98
CA VAL A 58 -17.85 -6.14 6.22
C VAL A 58 -16.83 -7.27 6.47
N PRO A 59 -17.21 -8.56 6.58
CA PRO A 59 -16.22 -9.62 6.78
C PRO A 59 -15.18 -9.71 5.66
N SER A 60 -15.59 -9.45 4.42
CA SER A 60 -14.72 -9.36 3.24
C SER A 60 -13.63 -8.29 3.40
N LEU A 61 -14.03 -7.05 3.66
CA LEU A 61 -13.09 -5.93 3.76
C LEU A 61 -12.24 -6.02 5.04
N ILE A 62 -12.79 -6.53 6.14
CA ILE A 62 -12.04 -6.79 7.36
C ILE A 62 -10.95 -7.84 7.14
N LEU A 63 -11.23 -8.92 6.40
CA LEU A 63 -10.21 -9.90 6.01
C LEU A 63 -9.06 -9.22 5.26
N LEU A 64 -9.37 -8.41 4.23
CA LEU A 64 -8.36 -7.79 3.38
C LEU A 64 -7.57 -6.69 4.10
N LEU A 65 -8.21 -5.91 4.97
CA LEU A 65 -7.54 -4.91 5.81
C LEU A 65 -6.63 -5.58 6.85
N ALA A 66 -7.08 -6.69 7.44
CA ALA A 66 -6.27 -7.49 8.35
C ALA A 66 -5.02 -8.03 7.65
N ILE A 67 -5.18 -8.57 6.43
CA ILE A 67 -4.06 -9.01 5.59
C ILE A 67 -3.12 -7.86 5.27
N TYR A 68 -3.66 -6.71 4.85
CA TYR A 68 -2.87 -5.55 4.47
C TYR A 68 -1.97 -5.08 5.64
N ASN A 69 -2.57 -4.84 6.81
CA ASN A 69 -1.85 -4.35 7.99
C ASN A 69 -0.85 -5.40 8.51
N ALA A 70 -1.24 -6.67 8.57
CA ALA A 70 -0.38 -7.74 9.07
C ALA A 70 0.79 -8.07 8.12
N ALA A 71 0.59 -8.03 6.80
CA ALA A 71 1.64 -8.29 5.82
C ALA A 71 2.72 -7.19 5.80
N ILE A 72 2.31 -5.94 6.05
CA ILE A 72 3.23 -4.81 6.20
C ILE A 72 4.23 -5.06 7.34
N TYR A 73 3.72 -5.50 8.49
CA TYR A 73 4.56 -5.85 9.65
C TYR A 73 5.32 -7.18 9.44
N GLY A 74 4.69 -8.20 8.84
CA GLY A 74 5.30 -9.52 8.62
C GLY A 74 6.66 -9.44 7.90
N GLY A 75 6.81 -8.52 6.96
CA GLY A 75 8.07 -8.30 6.23
C GLY A 75 9.24 -7.85 7.11
N SER A 76 8.95 -7.23 8.25
CA SER A 76 9.97 -6.77 9.21
C SER A 76 10.58 -7.94 9.99
N ILE A 77 9.83 -9.03 10.17
CA ILE A 77 10.32 -10.23 10.85
C ILE A 77 11.42 -10.90 10.02
N SER A 78 11.21 -11.09 8.72
CA SER A 78 12.22 -11.66 7.82
C SER A 78 13.41 -10.72 7.61
N ALA A 79 13.16 -9.42 7.55
CA ALA A 79 14.20 -8.39 7.54
C ALA A 79 15.12 -8.47 8.76
N ILE A 80 14.57 -8.53 9.97
CA ILE A 80 15.35 -8.58 11.21
C ILE A 80 16.09 -9.92 11.33
N ALA A 81 15.38 -11.04 11.19
CA ALA A 81 15.93 -12.35 11.48
C ALA A 81 16.92 -12.84 10.42
N VAL A 82 16.71 -12.50 9.15
CA VAL A 82 17.48 -13.07 8.01
C VAL A 82 18.20 -12.01 7.19
N GLY A 83 17.84 -10.73 7.34
CA GLY A 83 18.43 -9.65 6.54
C GLY A 83 17.92 -9.62 5.10
N ILE A 84 16.93 -10.45 4.79
CA ILE A 84 16.23 -10.48 3.51
C ILE A 84 14.83 -9.91 3.76
N PRO A 85 14.56 -8.66 3.36
CA PRO A 85 13.30 -8.02 3.66
C PRO A 85 12.14 -8.66 2.87
N GLY A 86 11.02 -8.94 3.55
CA GLY A 86 9.80 -9.42 2.91
C GLY A 86 9.10 -8.35 2.08
N THR A 87 9.23 -7.08 2.49
CA THR A 87 8.63 -5.92 1.82
C THR A 87 9.68 -4.84 1.54
N GLY A 88 9.43 -3.97 0.55
CA GLY A 88 10.33 -2.85 0.26
C GLY A 88 10.50 -1.88 1.44
N ALA A 89 9.50 -1.79 2.33
CA ALA A 89 9.57 -0.94 3.52
C ALA A 89 10.49 -1.49 4.61
N ALA A 90 10.54 -2.82 4.74
CA ALA A 90 11.39 -3.47 5.72
C ALA A 90 12.90 -3.29 5.42
N ILE A 91 13.30 -2.80 4.24
CA ILE A 91 14.71 -2.51 3.92
C ILE A 91 15.32 -1.50 4.91
N ALA A 92 14.57 -0.46 5.30
CA ALA A 92 15.04 0.51 6.29
C ALA A 92 15.23 -0.16 7.66
N THR A 93 14.31 -1.05 8.05
CA THR A 93 14.37 -1.82 9.29
C THR A 93 15.54 -2.81 9.32
N VAL A 94 15.89 -3.44 8.20
CA VAL A 94 17.04 -4.37 8.10
C VAL A 94 18.32 -3.72 8.63
N MET A 95 18.54 -2.42 8.35
CA MET A 95 19.80 -1.72 8.63
C MET A 95 20.22 -1.84 10.09
N ASP A 96 19.31 -1.60 11.03
CA ASP A 96 19.57 -1.73 12.47
C ASP A 96 19.00 -3.04 13.05
N GLY A 97 17.89 -3.51 12.52
CA GLY A 97 17.21 -4.72 12.99
C GLY A 97 18.09 -5.97 12.85
N ASN A 98 18.67 -6.19 11.67
CA ASN A 98 19.53 -7.33 11.44
C ASN A 98 20.87 -7.21 12.17
N ALA A 99 21.42 -5.99 12.28
CA ALA A 99 22.63 -5.75 13.08
C ALA A 99 22.39 -6.10 14.56
N MET A 100 21.26 -5.67 15.14
CA MET A 100 20.88 -6.04 16.51
C MET A 100 20.65 -7.55 16.67
N PHE A 101 20.05 -8.20 15.67
CA PHE A 101 19.87 -9.66 15.65
C PHE A 101 21.21 -10.40 15.68
N ARG A 102 22.15 -10.03 14.81
CA ARG A 102 23.51 -10.62 14.73
C ARG A 102 24.33 -10.42 16.00
N ASN A 103 24.04 -9.36 16.76
CA ASN A 103 24.65 -9.09 18.07
C ASN A 103 23.99 -9.85 19.23
N GLY A 104 23.18 -10.89 18.96
CA GLY A 104 22.51 -11.71 19.98
C GLY A 104 21.30 -11.04 20.64
N ARG A 105 20.86 -9.88 20.14
CA ARG A 105 19.72 -9.10 20.66
C ARG A 105 18.48 -9.20 19.75
N GLY A 106 18.34 -10.30 19.01
CA GLY A 106 17.25 -10.52 18.05
C GLY A 106 15.86 -10.41 18.65
N GLY A 107 15.63 -10.99 19.83
CA GLY A 107 14.36 -10.89 20.55
C GLY A 107 13.96 -9.44 20.89
N GLU A 108 14.95 -8.61 21.23
CA GLU A 108 14.73 -7.17 21.50
C GLU A 108 14.41 -6.42 20.22
N ALA A 109 15.12 -6.69 19.12
CA ALA A 109 14.85 -6.11 17.81
C ALA A 109 13.42 -6.38 17.33
N LEU A 110 12.98 -7.65 17.44
CA LEU A 110 11.62 -8.06 17.10
C LEU A 110 10.57 -7.41 18.01
N GLY A 111 10.85 -7.27 19.31
CA GLY A 111 9.96 -6.60 20.24
C GLY A 111 9.81 -5.10 19.96
N LEU A 112 10.90 -4.43 19.60
CA LEU A 112 10.92 -3.03 19.19
C LEU A 112 10.15 -2.82 17.89
N SER A 113 10.35 -3.67 16.89
CA SER A 113 9.65 -3.61 15.60
C SER A 113 8.15 -3.84 15.77
N LEU A 114 7.74 -4.87 16.52
CA LEU A 114 6.34 -5.13 16.81
C LEU A 114 5.67 -3.95 17.51
N THR A 115 6.32 -3.41 18.55
CA THR A 115 5.78 -2.29 19.33
C THR A 115 5.68 -1.02 18.50
N GLY A 116 6.72 -0.71 17.70
CA GLY A 116 6.72 0.43 16.79
C GLY A 116 5.60 0.32 15.76
N SER A 117 5.45 -0.84 15.12
CA SER A 117 4.40 -1.09 14.14
C SER A 117 2.99 -0.96 14.73
N ILE A 118 2.72 -1.52 15.92
CA ILE A 118 1.40 -1.41 16.54
C ILE A 118 1.06 0.04 16.88
N ILE A 119 1.98 0.76 17.53
CA ILE A 119 1.71 2.16 17.91
C ILE A 119 1.58 3.04 16.65
N GLY A 120 2.40 2.78 15.63
CA GLY A 120 2.27 3.39 14.29
C GLY A 120 0.89 3.17 13.68
N GLY A 121 0.46 1.91 13.63
CA GLY A 121 -0.84 1.52 13.13
C GLY A 121 -1.98 2.21 13.89
N LEU A 122 -1.99 2.13 15.22
CA LEU A 122 -3.01 2.77 16.06
C LEU A 122 -3.09 4.29 15.87
N VAL A 123 -1.95 4.97 15.80
CA VAL A 123 -1.90 6.42 15.52
C VAL A 123 -2.49 6.72 14.15
N SER A 124 -2.12 5.96 13.12
CA SER A 124 -2.65 6.18 11.77
C SER A 124 -4.13 5.86 11.64
N VAL A 125 -4.65 4.87 12.36
CA VAL A 125 -6.09 4.55 12.39
C VAL A 125 -6.86 5.66 13.10
N ALA A 126 -6.32 6.22 14.18
CA ALA A 126 -6.90 7.39 14.82
C ALA A 126 -6.93 8.57 13.83
N CYS A 127 -5.81 8.86 13.16
CA CYS A 127 -5.76 9.89 12.12
C CYS A 127 -6.76 9.63 10.99
N LEU A 128 -6.85 8.40 10.47
CA LEU A 128 -7.81 7.99 9.45
C LEU A 128 -9.25 8.26 9.90
N THR A 129 -9.61 7.85 11.11
CA THR A 129 -10.95 7.98 11.68
C THR A 129 -11.40 9.45 11.77
N PHE A 130 -10.47 10.38 12.04
CA PHE A 130 -10.79 11.81 12.13
C PHE A 130 -10.62 12.56 10.80
N ILE A 131 -9.56 12.27 10.04
CA ILE A 131 -9.23 13.00 8.81
C ILE A 131 -10.13 12.58 7.66
N ALA A 132 -10.44 11.28 7.52
CA ALA A 132 -11.17 10.81 6.36
C ALA A 132 -12.59 11.38 6.26
N PRO A 133 -13.42 11.39 7.32
CA PRO A 133 -14.74 12.02 7.24
C PRO A 133 -14.67 13.53 6.92
N LEU A 134 -13.68 14.25 7.47
CA LEU A 134 -13.48 15.67 7.18
C LEU A 134 -13.09 15.90 5.71
N LEU A 135 -12.19 15.06 5.19
CA LEU A 135 -11.77 15.13 3.81
C LEU A 135 -12.90 14.74 2.85
N ALA A 136 -13.73 13.74 3.20
CA ALA A 136 -14.90 13.35 2.41
C ALA A 136 -15.89 14.52 2.29
N GLN A 137 -16.25 15.19 3.39
CA GLN A 137 -17.14 16.37 3.35
C GLN A 137 -16.58 17.52 2.50
N PHE A 138 -15.25 17.71 2.51
CA PHE A 138 -14.61 18.68 1.64
C PHE A 138 -14.65 18.23 0.18
N ALA A 139 -14.42 16.94 -0.08
CA ALA A 139 -14.36 16.34 -1.40
C ALA A 139 -15.73 16.24 -2.09
N VAL A 140 -16.85 16.26 -1.36
CA VAL A 140 -18.20 16.40 -1.95
C VAL A 140 -18.32 17.66 -2.81
N LYS A 141 -17.49 18.68 -2.57
CA LYS A 141 -17.46 19.92 -3.38
C LYS A 141 -16.64 19.81 -4.66
N PHE A 142 -15.98 18.67 -4.89
CA PHE A 142 -15.08 18.49 -6.03
C PHE A 142 -15.88 18.20 -7.29
N GLY A 143 -15.55 18.91 -8.36
CA GLY A 143 -16.05 18.61 -9.69
C GLY A 143 -15.03 17.84 -10.52
N PRO A 144 -15.33 17.62 -11.81
CA PRO A 144 -14.42 16.94 -12.74
C PRO A 144 -13.03 17.58 -12.81
N ARG A 145 -12.93 18.91 -12.65
CA ARG A 145 -11.65 19.65 -12.71
C ARG A 145 -10.74 19.31 -11.53
N GLU A 146 -11.29 19.17 -10.33
CA GLU A 146 -10.55 18.76 -9.13
C GLU A 146 -10.12 17.29 -9.21
N PHE A 147 -11.00 16.39 -9.63
CA PHE A 147 -10.64 14.97 -9.80
C PHE A 147 -9.57 14.78 -10.88
N LEU A 148 -9.61 15.55 -11.98
CA LEU A 148 -8.53 15.62 -12.95
C LEU A 148 -7.21 16.03 -12.30
N ALA A 149 -7.21 17.11 -11.50
CA ALA A 149 -6.01 17.60 -10.81
C ALA A 149 -5.44 16.56 -9.84
N ILE A 150 -6.29 15.86 -9.08
CA ILE A 150 -5.87 14.82 -8.13
C ILE A 150 -5.30 13.60 -8.87
N SER A 151 -5.93 13.16 -9.96
CA SER A 151 -5.42 12.04 -10.74
C SER A 151 -4.07 12.36 -11.38
N VAL A 152 -3.90 13.58 -11.92
CA VAL A 152 -2.59 14.04 -12.42
C VAL A 152 -1.57 14.10 -11.28
N PHE A 153 -1.95 14.66 -10.12
CA PHE A 153 -1.09 14.74 -8.95
C PHE A 153 -0.61 13.36 -8.49
N GLY A 154 -1.52 12.40 -8.32
CA GLY A 154 -1.18 11.05 -7.90
C GLY A 154 -0.26 10.34 -8.89
N LEU A 155 -0.53 10.46 -10.19
CA LEU A 155 0.32 9.86 -11.22
C LEU A 155 1.75 10.44 -11.19
N VAL A 156 1.88 11.76 -11.12
CA VAL A 156 3.18 12.44 -11.12
C VAL A 156 3.99 12.10 -9.86
N VAL A 157 3.34 12.11 -8.70
CA VAL A 157 4.01 11.80 -7.43
C VAL A 157 4.54 10.37 -7.44
N VAL A 158 3.71 9.40 -7.84
CA VAL A 158 4.10 8.00 -7.97
C VAL A 158 5.31 7.82 -8.86
N VAL A 159 5.28 8.47 -10.03
CA VAL A 159 6.37 8.38 -10.99
C VAL A 159 7.67 8.98 -10.45
N ARG A 160 7.57 10.10 -9.72
CA ARG A 160 8.72 10.76 -9.10
C ARG A 160 9.34 9.93 -7.98
N VAL A 161 8.52 9.20 -7.23
CA VAL A 161 8.93 8.37 -6.10
C VAL A 161 9.44 7.00 -6.54
N ALA A 162 8.83 6.43 -7.57
CA ALA A 162 9.07 5.05 -7.99
C ALA A 162 10.40 4.83 -8.74
N GLY A 163 11.17 5.88 -9.08
CA GLY A 163 12.46 5.65 -9.71
C GLY A 163 13.34 6.89 -9.91
N ALA A 164 14.63 6.62 -10.18
CA ALA A 164 15.63 7.65 -10.49
C ALA A 164 15.36 8.35 -11.85
N ASN A 165 14.56 7.72 -12.73
CA ASN A 165 14.27 8.21 -14.07
C ASN A 165 12.76 8.47 -14.23
N LEU A 166 12.40 9.76 -14.22
CA LEU A 166 11.04 10.25 -14.38
C LEU A 166 10.38 9.75 -15.67
N PHE A 167 11.13 9.72 -16.78
CA PHE A 167 10.60 9.33 -18.09
C PHE A 167 10.15 7.87 -18.10
N LYS A 168 10.95 6.97 -17.49
CA LYS A 168 10.61 5.54 -17.37
C LYS A 168 9.32 5.35 -16.58
N GLY A 169 9.15 6.07 -15.47
CA GLY A 169 7.93 6.00 -14.68
C GLY A 169 6.72 6.57 -15.43
N LEU A 170 6.86 7.70 -16.12
CA LEU A 170 5.78 8.31 -16.91
C LEU A 170 5.30 7.37 -18.00
N LEU A 171 6.23 6.75 -18.76
CA LEU A 171 5.89 5.81 -19.82
C LEU A 171 5.06 4.65 -19.29
N VAL A 172 5.46 4.07 -18.16
CA VAL A 172 4.77 2.95 -17.53
C VAL A 172 3.42 3.37 -16.93
N GLY A 173 3.32 4.58 -16.38
CA GLY A 173 2.05 5.16 -15.93
C GLY A 173 1.07 5.40 -17.09
N CYS A 174 1.55 5.99 -18.19
CA CYS A 174 0.78 6.17 -19.42
C CYS A 174 0.36 4.83 -20.03
N LEU A 175 1.19 3.79 -19.94
CA LEU A 175 0.80 2.44 -20.34
C LEU A 175 -0.38 1.94 -19.49
N GLY A 176 -0.39 2.19 -18.19
CA GLY A 176 -1.51 1.87 -17.31
C GLY A 176 -2.80 2.56 -17.74
N ILE A 177 -2.72 3.86 -18.01
CA ILE A 177 -3.86 4.65 -18.51
C ILE A 177 -4.32 4.16 -19.89
N PHE A 178 -3.39 3.85 -20.79
CA PHE A 178 -3.73 3.34 -22.11
C PHE A 178 -4.56 2.05 -22.02
N LEU A 179 -4.19 1.15 -21.12
CA LEU A 179 -4.90 -0.11 -20.91
C LEU A 179 -6.34 0.08 -20.38
N THR A 180 -6.65 1.21 -19.72
CA THR A 180 -8.04 1.50 -19.30
C THR A 180 -8.91 2.00 -20.44
N THR A 181 -8.33 2.42 -21.56
CA THR A 181 -9.10 2.89 -22.74
C THR A 181 -9.65 1.75 -23.59
N TRP A 182 -9.30 0.51 -23.27
CA TRP A 182 -9.79 -0.68 -23.96
C TRP A 182 -11.23 -0.96 -23.52
N GLY A 183 -12.11 -1.19 -24.48
CA GLY A 183 -13.53 -1.46 -24.29
C GLY A 183 -14.43 -0.37 -24.85
N LEU A 184 -15.66 -0.32 -24.34
CA LEU A 184 -16.62 0.70 -24.76
C LEU A 184 -16.30 2.05 -24.08
N ASP A 185 -16.37 3.12 -24.86
CA ASP A 185 -16.31 4.48 -24.34
C ASP A 185 -17.61 4.81 -23.59
N GLU A 186 -17.51 5.19 -22.31
CA GLU A 186 -18.69 5.45 -21.48
C GLU A 186 -19.51 6.66 -21.92
N LEU A 187 -18.89 7.62 -22.62
CA LEU A 187 -19.56 8.87 -23.00
C LEU A 187 -20.30 8.77 -24.32
N ASN A 188 -19.80 7.98 -25.28
CA ASN A 188 -20.38 7.90 -26.61
C ASN A 188 -20.61 6.47 -27.13
N GLY A 189 -20.28 5.45 -26.35
CA GLY A 189 -20.49 4.04 -26.71
C GLY A 189 -19.56 3.52 -27.81
N ALA A 190 -18.53 4.27 -28.19
CA ALA A 190 -17.61 3.86 -29.24
C ALA A 190 -16.74 2.69 -28.79
N GLU A 191 -16.56 1.70 -29.67
CA GLU A 191 -15.64 0.59 -29.44
C GLU A 191 -14.17 1.06 -29.55
N ARG A 192 -13.38 0.83 -28.50
CA ARG A 192 -11.95 1.16 -28.47
C ARG A 192 -11.13 -0.10 -28.16
N TYR A 193 -10.28 -0.53 -29.10
CA TYR A 193 -9.40 -1.70 -28.91
C TYR A 193 -10.15 -2.99 -28.50
N THR A 194 -11.40 -3.16 -28.94
CA THR A 194 -12.21 -4.37 -28.72
C THR A 194 -11.81 -5.51 -29.64
N PHE A 195 -11.23 -5.18 -30.80
CA PHE A 195 -10.82 -6.13 -31.86
C PHE A 195 -11.95 -7.09 -32.28
N GLY A 196 -13.21 -6.64 -32.20
CA GLY A 196 -14.39 -7.45 -32.50
C GLY A 196 -14.71 -8.54 -31.46
N SER A 197 -14.06 -8.53 -30.29
CA SER A 197 -14.32 -9.45 -29.19
C SER A 197 -15.30 -8.85 -28.19
N TYR A 198 -16.44 -9.52 -28.00
CA TYR A 198 -17.43 -9.17 -26.97
C TYR A 198 -16.82 -9.15 -25.55
N TYR A 199 -15.85 -10.02 -25.26
CA TYR A 199 -15.20 -10.09 -23.94
C TYR A 199 -14.44 -8.81 -23.58
N LEU A 200 -14.10 -7.98 -24.57
CA LEU A 200 -13.40 -6.72 -24.35
C LEU A 200 -14.35 -5.53 -24.22
N TYR A 201 -15.66 -5.68 -24.38
CA TYR A 201 -16.60 -4.55 -24.28
C TYR A 201 -16.60 -3.90 -22.89
N GLU A 202 -16.48 -4.71 -21.84
CA GLU A 202 -16.31 -4.25 -20.45
C GLU A 202 -14.87 -3.78 -20.14
N GLY A 203 -13.98 -3.81 -21.14
CA GLY A 203 -12.58 -3.46 -21.02
C GLY A 203 -11.75 -4.54 -20.33
N ILE A 204 -10.59 -4.13 -19.80
CA ILE A 204 -9.70 -5.02 -19.05
C ILE A 204 -10.20 -5.09 -17.60
N PRO A 205 -10.59 -6.26 -17.08
CA PRO A 205 -11.09 -6.35 -15.72
C PRO A 205 -10.00 -6.02 -14.69
N LEU A 206 -10.31 -5.05 -13.82
CA LEU A 206 -9.37 -4.50 -12.82
C LEU A 206 -8.73 -5.58 -11.94
N VAL A 207 -9.54 -6.51 -11.47
CA VAL A 207 -9.11 -7.51 -10.48
C VAL A 207 -8.15 -8.53 -11.10
N PRO A 208 -8.50 -9.26 -12.19
CA PRO A 208 -7.54 -10.08 -12.91
C PRO A 208 -6.26 -9.34 -13.29
N PHE A 209 -6.36 -8.09 -13.74
CA PHE A 209 -5.20 -7.29 -14.09
C PHE A 209 -4.27 -7.05 -12.90
N LEU A 210 -4.79 -6.56 -11.77
CA LEU A 210 -3.98 -6.30 -10.58
C LEU A 210 -3.42 -7.57 -9.94
N VAL A 211 -4.20 -8.66 -9.88
CA VAL A 211 -3.72 -9.96 -9.38
C VAL A 211 -2.59 -10.48 -10.27
N GLY A 212 -2.72 -10.39 -11.60
CA GLY A 212 -1.67 -10.79 -12.53
C GLY A 212 -0.43 -9.94 -12.35
N LEU A 213 -0.63 -8.62 -12.37
CA LEU A 213 0.42 -7.63 -12.29
C LEU A 213 1.23 -7.71 -10.99
N PHE A 214 0.61 -8.01 -9.85
CA PHE A 214 1.31 -8.14 -8.56
C PHE A 214 1.69 -9.58 -8.22
N ALA A 215 0.75 -10.51 -8.19
CA ALA A 215 0.98 -11.87 -7.70
C ALA A 215 1.77 -12.71 -8.71
N VAL A 216 1.28 -12.81 -9.95
CA VAL A 216 1.89 -13.66 -10.99
C VAL A 216 3.28 -13.12 -11.36
N SER A 217 3.44 -11.81 -11.56
CA SER A 217 4.73 -11.24 -11.93
C SER A 217 5.82 -11.44 -10.87
N GLU A 218 5.48 -11.33 -9.59
CA GLU A 218 6.44 -11.48 -8.49
C GLU A 218 6.93 -12.92 -8.37
N VAL A 219 6.02 -13.90 -8.45
CA VAL A 219 6.41 -15.31 -8.34
C VAL A 219 7.26 -15.77 -9.52
N LEU A 220 7.03 -15.23 -10.73
CA LEU A 220 7.89 -15.48 -11.88
C LEU A 220 9.32 -14.95 -11.66
N ILE A 221 9.47 -13.77 -11.06
CA ILE A 221 10.79 -13.22 -10.69
C ILE A 221 11.43 -14.02 -9.55
N GLY A 222 10.62 -14.42 -8.56
CA GLY A 222 11.05 -15.27 -7.46
C GLY A 222 11.60 -16.60 -7.96
N ALA A 223 10.97 -17.19 -8.98
CA ALA A 223 11.42 -18.42 -9.62
C ALA A 223 12.81 -18.27 -10.29
N GLU A 224 13.06 -17.14 -10.99
CA GLU A 224 14.34 -16.86 -11.66
C GLU A 224 15.51 -16.70 -10.66
N LYS A 225 15.23 -16.13 -9.48
CA LYS A 225 16.24 -15.85 -8.45
C LYS A 225 16.63 -17.05 -7.58
N SER A 226 16.11 -18.25 -7.88
CA SER A 226 16.36 -19.55 -7.22
C SER A 226 17.29 -19.45 -6.00
N LEU A 227 16.67 -19.22 -4.84
CA LEU A 227 17.32 -18.71 -3.63
C LEU A 227 18.52 -19.57 -3.19
N LYS A 228 19.65 -18.89 -2.99
CA LYS A 228 20.79 -19.40 -2.20
C LYS A 228 20.26 -20.05 -0.91
N LYS A 229 20.83 -21.19 -0.49
CA LYS A 229 20.54 -21.82 0.80
C LYS A 229 20.62 -20.76 1.91
N ILE A 230 19.47 -20.44 2.52
CA ILE A 230 19.41 -19.59 3.70
C ILE A 230 19.83 -20.46 4.88
N THR A 231 20.98 -20.17 5.49
CA THR A 231 21.37 -20.75 6.79
C THR A 231 20.74 -19.92 7.90
N PHE A 232 19.97 -20.58 8.78
CA PHE A 232 19.17 -19.94 9.82
C PHE A 232 19.60 -20.44 11.21
N ASP A 233 19.94 -19.52 12.11
CA ASP A 233 20.16 -19.82 13.53
C ASP A 233 18.86 -19.55 14.32
N GLN A 234 18.28 -20.60 14.88
CA GLN A 234 16.99 -20.56 15.59
C GLN A 234 17.08 -20.01 17.02
N SER A 235 18.29 -19.80 17.54
CA SER A 235 18.52 -19.55 18.97
C SER A 235 17.97 -18.22 19.51
N SER A 236 17.55 -17.28 18.66
CA SER A 236 17.23 -15.89 19.04
C SER A 236 15.82 -15.38 18.65
N LEU A 237 14.87 -16.27 18.32
CA LEU A 237 13.49 -15.92 17.93
C LEU A 237 12.50 -15.67 19.09
N THR A 238 12.96 -15.68 20.34
CA THR A 238 12.09 -15.35 21.48
C THR A 238 11.98 -13.83 21.62
N VAL A 239 10.80 -13.29 21.31
CA VAL A 239 10.53 -11.85 21.42
C VAL A 239 10.68 -11.37 22.86
N LYS A 240 11.38 -10.24 23.02
CA LYS A 240 11.49 -9.49 24.26
C LYS A 240 10.86 -8.11 24.06
N LEU A 241 9.64 -7.93 24.57
CA LEU A 241 8.97 -6.64 24.50
C LEU A 241 9.78 -5.56 25.24
N PRO A 242 9.84 -4.32 24.71
CA PRO A 242 10.56 -3.24 25.36
C PRO A 242 9.91 -2.89 26.71
N GLY A 243 10.73 -2.75 27.75
CA GLY A 243 10.25 -2.30 29.05
C GLY A 243 9.76 -0.84 29.01
N MET A 244 8.95 -0.44 30.00
CA MET A 244 8.35 0.89 30.07
C MET A 244 9.37 2.04 29.99
N ALA A 245 10.57 1.86 30.58
CA ALA A 245 11.65 2.83 30.51
C ALA A 245 12.16 3.06 29.07
N VAL A 246 12.31 1.98 28.29
CA VAL A 246 12.74 2.04 26.89
C VAL A 246 11.65 2.73 26.06
N LEU A 247 10.38 2.39 26.31
CA LEU A 247 9.25 2.98 25.60
C LEU A 247 9.13 4.49 25.90
N SER A 248 9.30 4.89 27.17
CA SER A 248 9.29 6.31 27.57
C SER A 248 10.42 7.11 26.90
N ARG A 249 11.59 6.49 26.70
CA ARG A 249 12.71 7.09 25.95
C ARG A 249 12.38 7.26 24.47
N LEU A 250 11.68 6.28 23.87
CA LEU A 250 11.39 6.22 22.43
C LEU A 250 10.07 6.89 22.03
N LYS A 251 9.22 7.31 22.97
CA LYS A 251 7.87 7.84 22.69
C LYS A 251 7.85 9.00 21.70
N ALA A 252 8.84 9.89 21.75
CA ALA A 252 8.93 11.04 20.86
C ALA A 252 9.30 10.63 19.42
N ASN A 253 10.19 9.63 19.28
CA ASN A 253 10.51 9.02 17.99
C ASN A 253 9.26 8.33 17.44
N ILE A 254 8.62 7.45 18.22
CA ILE A 254 7.41 6.74 17.80
C ILE A 254 6.34 7.72 17.32
N ALA A 255 5.96 8.70 18.15
CA ALA A 255 4.92 9.66 17.80
C ALA A 255 5.26 10.43 16.50
N ARG A 256 6.50 10.91 16.37
CA ARG A 256 6.95 11.61 15.16
C ARG A 256 6.91 10.71 13.93
N SER A 257 7.47 9.51 14.04
CA SER A 257 7.57 8.56 12.94
C SER A 257 6.19 8.06 12.51
N SER A 258 5.26 7.84 13.45
CA SER A 258 3.87 7.51 13.14
C SER A 258 3.16 8.65 12.40
N LEU A 259 3.34 9.89 12.83
CA LEU A 259 2.75 11.06 12.15
C LEU A 259 3.36 11.24 10.75
N LEU A 260 4.68 11.12 10.62
CA LEU A 260 5.37 11.17 9.33
C LEU A 260 4.87 10.06 8.39
N GLY A 261 4.75 8.83 8.88
CA GLY A 261 4.25 7.71 8.10
C GLY A 261 2.79 7.90 7.66
N THR A 262 1.95 8.45 8.54
CA THR A 262 0.56 8.78 8.20
C THR A 262 0.50 9.87 7.13
N VAL A 263 1.24 10.97 7.29
CA VAL A 263 1.27 12.08 6.33
C VAL A 263 1.80 11.63 4.97
N ILE A 264 2.89 10.87 4.96
CA ILE A 264 3.44 10.29 3.72
C ILE A 264 2.44 9.33 3.09
N GLY A 265 1.76 8.49 3.87
CA GLY A 265 0.74 7.58 3.36
C GLY A 265 -0.46 8.29 2.73
N ILE A 266 -0.85 9.48 3.20
CA ILE A 266 -1.93 10.28 2.59
C ILE A 266 -1.56 10.72 1.16
N ILE A 267 -0.27 10.80 0.84
CA ILE A 267 0.17 11.19 -0.49
C ILE A 267 -0.12 10.05 -1.48
N PRO A 268 -0.94 10.26 -2.52
CA PRO A 268 -1.34 9.20 -3.43
C PRO A 268 -0.17 8.47 -4.06
N GLY A 269 -0.25 7.14 -3.94
CA GLY A 269 0.69 6.19 -4.46
C GLY A 269 2.10 6.22 -3.86
N GLU A 270 2.32 6.97 -2.78
CA GLU A 270 3.49 6.77 -1.94
C GLU A 270 3.31 5.50 -1.09
N GLY A 271 4.29 4.60 -1.19
CA GLY A 271 4.27 3.35 -0.44
C GLY A 271 4.88 3.49 0.95
N ALA A 272 4.62 2.50 1.79
CA ALA A 272 5.21 2.34 3.11
C ALA A 272 6.76 2.39 3.11
N ALA A 273 7.39 2.08 1.97
CA ALA A 273 8.84 2.18 1.81
C ALA A 273 9.37 3.60 1.95
N VAL A 274 8.72 4.58 1.31
CA VAL A 274 9.16 5.98 1.42
C VAL A 274 9.01 6.46 2.85
N ALA A 275 7.88 6.15 3.49
CA ALA A 275 7.61 6.47 4.87
C ALA A 275 8.71 5.93 5.80
N ALA A 276 9.05 4.65 5.67
CA ALA A 276 10.06 4.00 6.49
C ALA A 276 11.46 4.61 6.30
N PHE A 277 11.91 4.81 5.05
CA PHE A 277 13.22 5.42 4.77
C PHE A 277 13.30 6.88 5.21
N PHE A 278 12.23 7.64 5.02
CA PHE A 278 12.18 9.04 5.42
C PHE A 278 12.22 9.17 6.95
N ALA A 279 11.42 8.38 7.67
CA ALA A 279 11.45 8.36 9.13
C ALA A 279 12.82 7.96 9.68
N TYR A 280 13.44 6.92 9.12
CA TYR A 280 14.80 6.52 9.47
C TYR A 280 15.82 7.66 9.27
N SER A 281 15.76 8.32 8.11
CA SER A 281 16.67 9.42 7.76
C SER A 281 16.45 10.64 8.65
N GLU A 282 15.21 10.97 8.96
CA GLU A 282 14.85 12.08 9.84
C GLU A 282 15.31 11.82 11.28
N GLU A 283 15.12 10.59 11.78
CA GLU A 283 15.59 10.20 13.10
C GLU A 283 17.11 10.27 13.18
N LYS A 284 17.81 9.72 12.18
CA LYS A 284 19.27 9.81 12.10
C LYS A 284 19.76 11.25 12.10
N ARG A 285 19.12 12.13 11.34
CA ARG A 285 19.49 13.55 11.26
C ARG A 285 19.30 14.30 12.57
N ARG A 286 18.28 13.92 13.36
CA ARG A 286 17.95 14.56 14.64
C ARG A 286 18.65 13.93 15.84
N SER A 287 19.17 12.71 15.68
CA SER A 287 19.85 12.00 16.74
C SER A 287 21.07 12.78 17.23
N LYS A 288 21.33 12.68 18.53
CA LYS A 288 22.59 13.15 19.13
C LYS A 288 23.76 12.23 18.79
N GLU A 289 23.47 11.00 18.36
CA GLU A 289 24.43 9.93 18.05
C GLU A 289 24.14 9.35 16.65
N PRO A 290 24.23 10.14 15.55
CA PRO A 290 23.92 9.69 14.19
C PRO A 290 24.84 8.55 13.70
N GLU A 291 26.03 8.41 14.27
CA GLU A 291 27.02 7.39 13.95
C GLU A 291 26.62 5.98 14.39
N LYS A 292 25.66 5.85 15.32
CA LYS A 292 25.16 4.54 15.80
C LYS A 292 24.06 3.94 14.91
N PHE A 293 23.59 4.67 13.90
CA PHE A 293 22.62 4.16 12.94
C PHE A 293 23.28 3.16 11.99
N GLY A 294 22.67 1.98 11.86
CA GLY A 294 23.21 0.82 11.14
C GLY A 294 24.05 -0.11 12.03
N THR A 295 24.23 0.20 13.31
CA THR A 295 24.95 -0.65 14.26
C THR A 295 24.01 -1.42 15.19
N GLY A 296 22.70 -1.30 15.01
CA GLY A 296 21.67 -1.91 15.85
C GLY A 296 21.17 -1.00 16.96
N ILE A 297 20.97 0.29 16.69
CA ILE A 297 20.37 1.22 17.64
C ILE A 297 18.83 1.05 17.66
N PRO A 298 18.15 1.03 18.83
CA PRO A 298 16.69 0.88 18.90
C PRO A 298 15.91 1.92 18.07
N ASP A 299 16.40 3.15 18.04
CA ASP A 299 15.80 4.26 17.30
C ASP A 299 15.73 4.00 15.79
N GLY A 300 16.73 3.30 15.24
CA GLY A 300 16.81 2.90 13.83
C GLY A 300 15.89 1.73 13.46
N ILE A 301 15.29 1.06 14.46
CA ILE A 301 14.25 0.04 14.24
C ILE A 301 12.88 0.67 14.41
N VAL A 302 12.67 1.40 15.50
CA VAL A 302 11.34 1.92 15.85
C VAL A 302 10.86 3.02 14.90
N ALA A 303 11.76 3.87 14.40
CA ALA A 303 11.41 4.93 13.46
C ALA A 303 10.83 4.38 12.14
N PRO A 304 11.54 3.52 11.38
CA PRO A 304 10.99 2.98 10.14
C PRO A 304 9.76 2.10 10.39
N GLU A 305 9.69 1.35 11.48
CA GLU A 305 8.56 0.46 11.78
C GLU A 305 7.27 1.21 12.12
N ALA A 306 7.36 2.24 12.95
CA ALA A 306 6.22 3.09 13.26
C ALA A 306 5.70 3.80 12.00
N ALA A 307 6.60 4.31 11.15
CA ALA A 307 6.21 4.96 9.90
C ALA A 307 5.65 3.98 8.85
N ASN A 308 6.25 2.79 8.75
CA ASN A 308 5.83 1.71 7.84
C ASN A 308 4.36 1.35 8.10
N ASN A 309 4.03 0.99 9.35
CA ASN A 309 2.67 0.57 9.65
C ASN A 309 1.68 1.75 9.72
N ALA A 310 2.14 2.94 10.11
CA ALA A 310 1.32 4.15 10.05
C ALA A 310 0.92 4.56 8.63
N SER A 311 1.73 4.20 7.62
CA SER A 311 1.39 4.48 6.23
C SER A 311 0.15 3.72 5.75
N VAL A 312 -0.24 2.62 6.41
CA VAL A 312 -1.45 1.84 6.08
C VAL A 312 -2.69 2.69 6.28
N GLY A 313 -2.88 3.25 7.47
CA GLY A 313 -4.00 4.16 7.75
C GLY A 313 -3.93 5.42 6.90
N GLY A 314 -2.73 5.97 6.70
CA GLY A 314 -2.50 7.12 5.81
C GLY A 314 -2.97 6.85 4.37
N ALA A 315 -2.57 5.72 3.78
CA ALA A 315 -2.93 5.33 2.42
C ALA A 315 -4.43 5.11 2.24
N LEU A 316 -5.13 4.70 3.29
CA LEU A 316 -6.58 4.52 3.25
C LEU A 316 -7.35 5.85 3.24
N VAL A 317 -6.77 6.95 3.72
CA VAL A 317 -7.43 8.27 3.71
C VAL A 317 -7.85 8.68 2.30
N PRO A 318 -6.94 8.88 1.31
CA PRO A 318 -7.35 9.26 -0.04
C PRO A 318 -8.08 8.11 -0.77
N THR A 319 -7.77 6.86 -0.43
CA THR A 319 -8.40 5.70 -1.07
C THR A 319 -9.89 5.64 -0.78
N LEU A 320 -10.29 5.81 0.48
CA LEU A 320 -11.69 5.75 0.90
C LEU A 320 -12.45 7.04 0.58
N THR A 321 -11.79 8.20 0.65
CA THR A 321 -12.45 9.51 0.52
C THR A 321 -12.50 10.04 -0.91
N LEU A 322 -11.49 9.72 -1.73
CA LEU A 322 -11.36 10.26 -3.10
C LEU A 322 -11.42 9.15 -4.16
N GLY A 323 -11.41 7.88 -3.77
CA GLY A 323 -11.25 6.77 -4.72
C GLY A 323 -9.86 6.71 -5.35
N VAL A 324 -8.87 7.39 -4.75
CA VAL A 324 -7.50 7.46 -5.29
C VAL A 324 -6.56 6.65 -4.41
N PRO A 325 -5.94 5.56 -4.92
CA PRO A 325 -5.08 4.69 -4.14
C PRO A 325 -3.90 5.42 -3.53
N GLY A 326 -3.81 5.36 -2.20
CA GLY A 326 -2.66 5.85 -1.43
C GLY A 326 -1.41 4.99 -1.62
N SER A 327 -1.56 3.72 -2.00
CA SER A 327 -0.43 2.80 -2.21
C SER A 327 -0.77 1.73 -3.26
N PRO A 328 0.22 0.99 -3.78
CA PRO A 328 -0.05 -0.17 -4.64
C PRO A 328 -0.97 -1.22 -4.01
N ALA A 329 -0.90 -1.41 -2.69
CA ALA A 329 -1.77 -2.35 -1.97
C ALA A 329 -3.20 -1.79 -1.87
N ALA A 330 -3.34 -0.49 -1.65
CA ALA A 330 -4.62 0.20 -1.65
C ALA A 330 -5.29 0.17 -3.04
N ALA A 331 -4.52 0.14 -4.14
CA ALA A 331 -5.05 -0.06 -5.49
C ALA A 331 -5.73 -1.44 -5.65
N VAL A 332 -5.12 -2.50 -5.12
CA VAL A 332 -5.74 -3.84 -5.10
C VAL A 332 -6.99 -3.85 -4.21
N LEU A 333 -6.91 -3.20 -3.04
CA LEU A 333 -8.03 -3.07 -2.12
C LEU A 333 -9.21 -2.31 -2.75
N LEU A 334 -8.95 -1.27 -3.54
CA LEU A 334 -10.00 -0.54 -4.27
C LEU A 334 -10.78 -1.46 -5.22
N GLY A 335 -10.08 -2.39 -5.89
CA GLY A 335 -10.75 -3.44 -6.67
C GLY A 335 -11.69 -4.30 -5.81
N ALA A 336 -11.30 -4.60 -4.56
CA ALA A 336 -12.16 -5.32 -3.63
C ALA A 336 -13.42 -4.56 -3.23
N PHE A 337 -13.31 -3.25 -2.98
CA PHE A 337 -14.47 -2.41 -2.72
C PHE A 337 -15.47 -2.45 -3.89
N LEU A 338 -14.97 -2.31 -5.12
CA LEU A 338 -15.82 -2.33 -6.31
C LEU A 338 -16.53 -3.68 -6.49
N ILE A 339 -15.87 -4.80 -6.18
CA ILE A 339 -16.49 -6.13 -6.19
C ILE A 339 -17.62 -6.24 -5.16
N GLN A 340 -17.44 -5.61 -4.00
CA GLN A 340 -18.45 -5.55 -2.95
C GLN A 340 -19.58 -4.55 -3.26
N GLY A 341 -19.60 -3.98 -4.47
CA GLY A 341 -20.59 -2.98 -4.88
C GLY A 341 -20.42 -1.65 -4.16
N LEU A 342 -19.23 -1.37 -3.64
CA LEU A 342 -18.91 -0.12 -2.93
C LEU A 342 -17.95 0.68 -3.81
N ALA A 343 -18.37 1.88 -4.20
CA ALA A 343 -17.49 2.83 -4.87
C ALA A 343 -16.81 3.72 -3.82
N PRO A 344 -15.49 3.60 -3.59
CA PRO A 344 -14.80 4.52 -2.69
C PRO A 344 -14.85 5.94 -3.24
N GLY A 345 -15.10 6.91 -2.35
CA GLY A 345 -15.32 8.28 -2.74
C GLY A 345 -16.05 9.08 -1.66
N PRO A 346 -16.35 10.36 -1.92
CA PRO A 346 -16.88 11.26 -0.90
C PRO A 346 -18.24 10.83 -0.35
N THR A 347 -19.09 10.24 -1.20
CA THR A 347 -20.46 9.84 -0.86
C THR A 347 -20.54 8.57 -0.02
N LEU A 348 -19.51 7.72 -0.04
CA LEU A 348 -19.51 6.43 0.67
C LEU A 348 -19.71 6.59 2.18
N PHE A 349 -19.25 7.72 2.74
CA PHE A 349 -19.37 8.03 4.16
C PHE A 349 -20.81 8.37 4.58
N ASP A 350 -21.61 8.89 3.65
CA ASP A 350 -23.01 9.23 3.88
C ASP A 350 -23.93 8.05 3.51
N GLU A 351 -23.59 7.32 2.44
CA GLU A 351 -24.39 6.19 1.96
C GLU A 351 -24.22 4.94 2.81
N ARG A 352 -22.98 4.62 3.25
CA ARG A 352 -22.63 3.39 3.98
C ARG A 352 -21.82 3.67 5.25
N PRO A 353 -22.33 4.50 6.18
CA PRO A 353 -21.63 4.82 7.43
C PRO A 353 -21.38 3.58 8.29
N ASP A 354 -22.30 2.60 8.25
CA ASP A 354 -22.21 1.30 8.92
C ASP A 354 -20.91 0.58 8.55
N ILE A 355 -20.60 0.49 7.25
CA ILE A 355 -19.37 -0.14 6.76
C ILE A 355 -18.17 0.69 7.18
N MET A 356 -18.17 2.01 6.96
CA MET A 356 -17.01 2.85 7.27
C MET A 356 -16.58 2.77 8.73
N PHE A 357 -17.53 2.84 9.67
CA PHE A 357 -17.23 2.68 11.09
C PHE A 357 -16.79 1.26 11.45
N SER A 358 -17.35 0.22 10.81
CA SER A 358 -16.86 -1.16 10.94
C SER A 358 -15.40 -1.28 10.51
N LEU A 359 -14.99 -0.64 9.41
CA LEU A 359 -13.59 -0.70 8.94
C LEU A 359 -12.64 0.03 9.88
N PHE A 360 -13.02 1.21 10.39
CA PHE A 360 -12.18 1.99 11.32
C PHE A 360 -11.98 1.26 12.64
N LEU A 361 -13.07 0.77 13.24
CA LEU A 361 -13.01 0.00 14.47
C LEU A 361 -12.29 -1.34 14.24
N GLY A 362 -12.54 -2.00 13.10
CA GLY A 362 -11.86 -3.22 12.70
C GLY A 362 -10.35 -3.04 12.60
N LEU A 363 -9.88 -1.98 11.94
CA LEU A 363 -8.44 -1.65 11.87
C LEU A 363 -7.81 -1.39 13.24
N PHE A 364 -8.56 -0.80 14.16
CA PHE A 364 -8.11 -0.62 15.54
C PHE A 364 -7.94 -1.98 16.24
N ILE A 365 -8.94 -2.85 16.15
CA ILE A 365 -8.90 -4.21 16.70
C ILE A 365 -7.78 -5.04 16.04
N ILE A 366 -7.60 -4.93 14.73
CA ILE A 366 -6.54 -5.61 13.98
C ILE A 366 -5.17 -5.27 14.56
N ASN A 367 -4.89 -3.99 14.83
CA ASN A 367 -3.60 -3.58 15.41
C ASN A 367 -3.40 -4.09 16.84
N ILE A 368 -4.47 -4.17 17.64
CA ILE A 368 -4.41 -4.76 18.99
C ILE A 368 -4.14 -6.27 18.91
N LEU A 369 -4.88 -6.99 18.07
CA LEU A 369 -4.72 -8.44 17.94
C LEU A 369 -3.41 -8.82 17.25
N LEU A 370 -2.86 -7.96 16.40
CA LEU A 370 -1.53 -8.11 15.82
C LEU A 370 -0.44 -8.25 16.89
N LEU A 371 -0.60 -7.62 18.06
CA LEU A 371 0.31 -7.82 19.20
C LEU A 371 0.35 -9.29 19.62
N PHE A 372 -0.82 -9.85 19.93
CA PHE A 372 -0.91 -11.21 20.48
C PHE A 372 -0.56 -12.26 19.42
N ILE A 373 -1.14 -12.13 18.23
CA ILE A 373 -0.91 -13.07 17.13
C ILE A 373 0.53 -12.95 16.62
N GLY A 374 1.05 -11.73 16.49
CA GLY A 374 2.43 -11.47 16.08
C GLY A 374 3.45 -12.13 17.02
N LEU A 375 3.28 -12.00 18.34
CA LEU A 375 4.16 -12.67 19.32
C LEU A 375 4.20 -14.19 19.15
N VAL A 376 3.07 -14.81 18.81
CA VAL A 376 3.00 -16.25 18.55
C VAL A 376 3.65 -16.58 17.20
N THR A 377 3.28 -15.88 16.13
CA THR A 377 3.76 -16.15 14.77
C THR A 377 5.27 -15.97 14.63
N ILE A 378 5.88 -15.02 15.33
CA ILE A 378 7.34 -14.80 15.31
C ILE A 378 8.12 -16.06 15.73
N ARG A 379 7.58 -16.85 16.67
CA ARG A 379 8.22 -18.13 17.08
C ARG A 379 8.27 -19.14 15.93
N PHE A 380 7.33 -19.05 14.99
CA PHE A 380 7.26 -19.91 13.81
C PHE A 380 7.91 -19.29 12.57
N ALA A 381 8.38 -18.04 12.64
CA ALA A 381 8.91 -17.31 11.49
C ALA A 381 10.09 -18.02 10.82
N ALA A 382 10.95 -18.71 11.58
CA ALA A 382 12.03 -19.55 11.04
C ALA A 382 11.53 -20.51 9.96
N LYS A 383 10.45 -21.23 10.28
CA LYS A 383 9.89 -22.26 9.40
C LYS A 383 9.26 -21.64 8.16
N LEU A 384 8.61 -20.49 8.33
CA LEU A 384 7.95 -19.77 7.24
C LEU A 384 8.97 -19.21 6.24
N ILE A 385 10.07 -18.60 6.71
CA ILE A 385 11.10 -18.04 5.83
C ILE A 385 11.80 -19.11 4.99
N MET A 386 11.85 -20.35 5.49
CA MET A 386 12.47 -21.48 4.79
C MET A 386 11.57 -22.15 3.74
N VAL A 387 10.33 -21.68 3.54
CA VAL A 387 9.45 -22.25 2.51
C VAL A 387 10.05 -21.98 1.13
N PRO A 388 10.37 -23.02 0.34
CA PRO A 388 11.06 -22.84 -0.93
C PRO A 388 10.13 -22.24 -1.99
N MET A 389 10.71 -21.45 -2.91
CA MET A 389 9.98 -20.90 -4.06
C MET A 389 9.35 -21.99 -4.93
N THR A 390 9.89 -23.21 -4.92
CA THR A 390 9.31 -24.38 -5.61
C THR A 390 7.92 -24.76 -5.09
N VAL A 391 7.55 -24.35 -3.88
CA VAL A 391 6.19 -24.52 -3.32
C VAL A 391 5.37 -23.24 -3.50
N ILE A 392 5.96 -22.07 -3.24
CA ILE A 392 5.26 -20.78 -3.31
C ILE A 392 4.72 -20.52 -4.72
N VAL A 393 5.56 -20.68 -5.75
CA VAL A 393 5.20 -20.37 -7.13
C VAL A 393 3.97 -21.17 -7.60
N PRO A 394 3.95 -22.51 -7.54
CA PRO A 394 2.77 -23.26 -7.98
C PRO A 394 1.53 -22.98 -7.13
N THR A 395 1.67 -22.77 -5.82
CA THR A 395 0.52 -22.44 -4.95
C THR A 395 -0.10 -21.09 -5.34
N VAL A 396 0.73 -20.06 -5.53
CA VAL A 396 0.25 -18.71 -5.92
C VAL A 396 -0.42 -18.75 -7.29
N LEU A 397 0.18 -19.43 -8.27
CA LEU A 397 -0.40 -19.57 -9.61
C LEU A 397 -1.73 -20.33 -9.55
N LEU A 398 -1.78 -21.43 -8.81
CA LEU A 398 -3.00 -22.22 -8.66
C LEU A 398 -4.11 -21.38 -8.03
N LEU A 399 -3.85 -20.73 -6.88
CA LEU A 399 -4.84 -19.89 -6.19
C LEU A 399 -5.30 -18.70 -7.04
N SER A 400 -4.38 -18.07 -7.79
CA SER A 400 -4.74 -16.92 -8.64
C SER A 400 -5.61 -17.35 -9.82
N VAL A 401 -5.25 -18.44 -10.51
CA VAL A 401 -6.01 -18.95 -11.66
C VAL A 401 -7.36 -19.49 -11.23
N THR A 402 -7.40 -20.35 -10.21
CA THR A 402 -8.67 -20.91 -9.71
C THR A 402 -9.55 -19.82 -9.11
N GLY A 403 -8.98 -18.86 -8.39
CA GLY A 403 -9.70 -17.75 -7.80
C GLY A 403 -10.37 -16.85 -8.84
N ILE A 404 -9.63 -16.42 -9.87
CA ILE A 404 -10.21 -15.60 -10.94
C ILE A 404 -11.27 -16.37 -11.75
N TYR A 405 -11.01 -17.65 -12.04
CA TYR A 405 -11.94 -18.48 -12.79
C TYR A 405 -13.23 -18.77 -12.00
N ALA A 406 -13.13 -19.12 -10.72
CA ALA A 406 -14.29 -19.47 -9.88
C ALA A 406 -15.32 -18.34 -9.80
N VAL A 407 -14.83 -17.10 -9.85
CA VAL A 407 -15.67 -15.91 -9.73
C VAL A 407 -16.39 -15.61 -11.02
N SER A 408 -15.60 -15.46 -12.08
CA SER A 408 -16.09 -14.86 -13.31
C SER A 408 -16.56 -15.89 -14.31
N ASN A 409 -16.33 -17.17 -14.01
CA ASN A 409 -16.53 -18.31 -14.91
C ASN A 409 -16.03 -18.03 -16.34
N SER A 410 -14.92 -17.28 -16.42
CA SER A 410 -14.43 -16.67 -17.66
C SER A 410 -12.96 -17.00 -17.87
N LEU A 411 -12.68 -17.75 -18.94
CA LEU A 411 -11.31 -17.99 -19.39
C LEU A 411 -10.63 -16.73 -19.92
N PHE A 412 -11.41 -15.75 -20.38
CA PHE A 412 -10.87 -14.44 -20.78
C PHE A 412 -10.20 -13.75 -19.59
N ASN A 413 -10.84 -13.76 -18.41
CA ASN A 413 -10.28 -13.16 -17.19
C ASN A 413 -9.01 -13.89 -16.73
N VAL A 414 -8.94 -15.21 -16.89
CA VAL A 414 -7.71 -15.99 -16.68
C VAL A 414 -6.63 -15.59 -17.68
N GLY A 415 -6.99 -15.36 -18.95
CA GLY A 415 -6.08 -14.83 -19.96
C GLY A 415 -5.52 -13.45 -19.60
N VAL A 416 -6.37 -12.54 -19.10
CA VAL A 416 -5.96 -11.21 -18.59
C VAL A 416 -5.00 -11.35 -17.41
N LEU A 417 -5.30 -12.24 -16.46
CA LEU A 417 -4.42 -12.54 -15.32
C LEU A 417 -3.02 -12.95 -15.79
N ILE A 418 -2.93 -13.91 -16.72
CA ILE A 418 -1.65 -14.40 -17.24
C ILE A 418 -0.94 -13.30 -18.03
N GLY A 419 -1.65 -12.60 -18.91
CA GLY A 419 -1.11 -11.49 -19.72
C GLY A 419 -0.55 -10.36 -18.86
N ALA A 420 -1.30 -9.93 -17.84
CA ALA A 420 -0.85 -8.92 -16.87
C ALA A 420 0.34 -9.41 -16.03
N GLY A 421 0.39 -10.70 -15.70
CA GLY A 421 1.54 -11.34 -15.05
C GLY A 421 2.81 -11.29 -15.90
N ILE A 422 2.70 -11.61 -17.18
CA ILE A 422 3.81 -11.51 -18.15
C ILE A 422 4.23 -10.05 -18.32
N LEU A 423 3.27 -9.13 -18.48
CA LEU A 423 3.54 -7.69 -18.59
C LEU A 423 4.32 -7.19 -17.36
N GLY A 424 3.84 -7.50 -16.16
CA GLY A 424 4.52 -7.14 -14.91
C GLY A 424 5.93 -7.73 -14.82
N TYR A 425 6.10 -8.99 -15.24
CA TYR A 425 7.41 -9.64 -15.27
C TYR A 425 8.38 -8.88 -16.17
N VAL A 426 7.96 -8.52 -17.39
CA VAL A 426 8.77 -7.76 -18.34
C VAL A 426 9.10 -6.36 -17.81
N VAL A 427 8.11 -5.62 -17.29
CA VAL A 427 8.29 -4.27 -16.71
C VAL A 427 9.37 -4.29 -15.63
N ARG A 428 9.30 -5.25 -14.70
CA ARG A 428 10.30 -5.41 -13.65
C ARG A 428 11.67 -5.84 -14.18
N LYS A 429 11.72 -6.74 -15.17
CA LYS A 429 12.98 -7.19 -15.79
C LYS A 429 13.73 -6.06 -16.50
N LEU A 430 13.00 -5.10 -17.07
CA LEU A 430 13.55 -3.87 -17.65
C LEU A 430 13.98 -2.83 -16.59
N GLY A 431 13.80 -3.14 -15.30
CA GLY A 431 14.14 -2.25 -14.19
C GLY A 431 13.13 -1.11 -13.99
N TYR A 432 11.89 -1.27 -14.47
CA TYR A 432 10.80 -0.34 -14.19
C TYR A 432 10.00 -0.78 -12.95
N SER A 433 9.46 0.20 -12.24
CA SER A 433 8.55 -0.07 -11.11
C SER A 433 7.15 -0.40 -11.62
N ILE A 434 6.48 -1.35 -10.98
CA ILE A 434 5.08 -1.69 -11.27
C ILE A 434 4.11 -0.65 -10.70
N ALA A 435 4.49 0.08 -9.64
CA ALA A 435 3.57 1.00 -8.97
C ALA A 435 2.94 2.06 -9.91
N PRO A 436 3.70 2.73 -10.81
CA PRO A 436 3.12 3.60 -11.83
C PRO A 436 2.11 2.90 -12.75
N LEU A 437 2.35 1.65 -13.12
CA LEU A 437 1.45 0.89 -14.01
C LEU A 437 0.11 0.61 -13.34
N SER A 438 0.14 0.10 -12.11
CA SER A 438 -1.08 -0.20 -11.35
C SER A 438 -1.89 1.05 -11.04
N ILE A 439 -1.21 2.15 -10.70
CA ILE A 439 -1.88 3.41 -10.35
C ILE A 439 -2.40 4.09 -11.61
N GLY A 440 -1.64 4.10 -12.70
CA GLY A 440 -2.13 4.56 -14.00
C GLY A 440 -3.37 3.78 -14.45
N PHE A 441 -3.41 2.47 -14.19
CA PHE A 441 -4.57 1.64 -14.51
C PHE A 441 -5.80 1.93 -13.61
N VAL A 442 -5.62 2.18 -12.31
CA VAL A 442 -6.74 2.54 -11.43
C VAL A 442 -7.24 3.96 -11.71
N LEU A 443 -6.33 4.92 -11.86
CA LEU A 443 -6.67 6.33 -12.07
C LEU A 443 -7.07 6.64 -13.52
N GLY A 444 -6.70 5.80 -14.49
CA GLY A 444 -6.88 6.11 -15.92
C GLY A 444 -8.32 6.40 -16.27
N HIS A 445 -9.25 5.65 -15.70
CA HIS A 445 -10.68 5.86 -15.87
C HIS A 445 -11.15 7.20 -15.28
N ILE A 446 -10.80 7.47 -14.02
CA ILE A 446 -11.10 8.74 -13.33
C ILE A 446 -10.50 9.92 -14.10
N LEU A 447 -9.25 9.78 -14.55
CA LEU A 447 -8.50 10.80 -15.27
C LEU A 447 -9.16 11.11 -16.62
N GLU A 448 -9.47 10.10 -17.43
CA GLU A 448 -10.08 10.26 -18.75
C GLU A 448 -11.48 10.90 -18.64
N ASN A 449 -12.34 10.37 -17.78
CA ASN A 449 -13.69 10.91 -17.61
C ASN A 449 -13.66 12.35 -17.08
N SER A 450 -12.82 12.61 -16.08
CA SER A 450 -12.63 13.95 -15.51
C SER A 450 -12.09 14.93 -16.54
N LEU A 451 -11.14 14.50 -17.39
CA LEU A 451 -10.60 15.32 -18.47
C LEU A 451 -11.68 15.67 -19.50
N ARG A 452 -12.43 14.68 -19.97
CA ARG A 452 -13.46 14.87 -21.00
C ARG A 452 -14.61 15.74 -20.49
N GLN A 453 -15.10 15.47 -19.28
CA GLN A 453 -16.09 16.33 -18.63
C GLN A 453 -15.57 17.75 -18.44
N SER A 454 -14.31 17.91 -18.04
CA SER A 454 -13.69 19.24 -17.91
C SER A 454 -13.60 19.99 -19.25
N ILE A 455 -13.26 19.31 -20.36
CA ILE A 455 -13.26 19.89 -21.71
C ILE A 455 -14.66 20.38 -22.08
N THR A 456 -15.69 19.57 -21.84
CA THR A 456 -17.07 19.92 -22.15
C THR A 456 -17.55 21.11 -21.33
N ILE A 457 -17.26 21.16 -20.03
CA ILE A 457 -17.64 22.28 -19.16
C ILE A 457 -16.89 23.56 -19.56
N ALA A 458 -15.64 23.44 -19.98
CA ALA A 458 -14.78 24.55 -20.36
C ALA A 458 -15.03 25.09 -21.79
N ASP A 459 -15.97 24.49 -22.54
CA ASP A 459 -16.22 24.80 -23.96
C ASP A 459 -14.91 24.86 -24.80
N GLY A 460 -13.97 23.95 -24.49
CA GLY A 460 -12.66 23.88 -25.15
C GLY A 460 -11.57 24.85 -24.64
N SER A 461 -11.86 25.71 -23.67
CA SER A 461 -10.87 26.65 -23.10
C SER A 461 -9.94 25.99 -22.06
N VAL A 462 -8.67 25.83 -22.42
CA VAL A 462 -7.63 25.26 -21.51
C VAL A 462 -7.43 26.10 -20.24
N ALA A 463 -7.72 27.41 -20.30
CA ALA A 463 -7.58 28.30 -19.16
C ALA A 463 -8.57 27.98 -18.02
N GLU A 464 -9.75 27.45 -18.35
CA GLU A 464 -10.77 27.15 -17.35
C GLU A 464 -10.47 25.90 -16.51
N PHE A 465 -9.58 25.03 -16.98
CA PHE A 465 -9.10 23.86 -16.22
C PHE A 465 -8.38 24.27 -14.95
N PHE A 466 -7.76 25.44 -14.97
CA PHE A 466 -7.03 26.02 -13.85
C PHE A 466 -7.84 27.06 -13.09
N ASN A 467 -9.12 27.28 -13.43
CA ASN A 467 -9.92 28.37 -12.86
C ASN A 467 -10.82 27.93 -11.69
N THR A 468 -10.36 26.95 -10.90
CA THR A 468 -11.04 26.57 -9.66
C THR A 468 -10.10 26.75 -8.47
N PRO A 469 -10.53 27.39 -7.37
CA PRO A 469 -9.65 27.65 -6.21
C PRO A 469 -8.99 26.38 -5.64
N ILE A 470 -9.71 25.26 -5.67
CA ILE A 470 -9.24 23.95 -5.17
C ILE A 470 -8.26 23.33 -6.17
N GLY A 471 -8.59 23.31 -7.47
CA GLY A 471 -7.71 22.84 -8.53
C GLY A 471 -6.39 23.60 -8.56
N ILE A 472 -6.42 24.93 -8.45
CA ILE A 472 -5.22 25.77 -8.36
C ILE A 472 -4.35 25.34 -7.19
N GLY A 473 -4.93 25.13 -6.00
CA GLY A 473 -4.19 24.66 -4.83
C GLY A 473 -3.45 23.34 -5.10
N ILE A 474 -4.14 22.37 -5.70
CA ILE A 474 -3.57 21.06 -6.05
C ILE A 474 -2.46 21.22 -7.11
N TYR A 475 -2.67 22.01 -8.16
CA TYR A 475 -1.66 22.27 -9.18
C TYR A 475 -0.46 23.05 -8.64
N VAL A 476 -0.64 23.97 -7.70
CA VAL A 476 0.46 24.67 -7.02
C VAL A 476 1.28 23.69 -6.19
N VAL A 477 0.63 22.82 -5.41
CA VAL A 477 1.34 21.77 -4.65
C VAL A 477 2.06 20.82 -5.60
N LEU A 478 1.45 20.44 -6.72
CA LEU A 478 2.08 19.64 -7.78
C LEU A 478 3.31 20.34 -8.37
N LEU A 479 3.21 21.63 -8.70
CA LEU A 479 4.34 22.42 -9.20
C LEU A 479 5.46 22.47 -8.16
N LEU A 480 5.13 22.72 -6.89
CA LEU A 480 6.10 22.72 -5.80
C LEU A 480 6.78 21.36 -5.65
N THR A 481 6.03 20.24 -5.67
CA THR A 481 6.63 18.90 -5.57
C THR A 481 7.57 18.62 -6.75
N ILE A 482 7.20 19.02 -7.96
CA ILE A 482 8.04 18.88 -9.17
C ILE A 482 9.32 19.72 -9.06
N ILE A 483 9.21 20.97 -8.63
CA ILE A 483 10.29 21.97 -8.63
C ILE A 483 11.23 21.80 -7.42
N TRP A 484 10.74 21.31 -6.28
CA TRP A 484 11.50 21.19 -5.03
C TRP A 484 12.76 20.33 -5.16
N GLY A 485 12.69 19.21 -5.89
CA GLY A 485 13.82 18.31 -6.11
C GLY A 485 14.98 18.95 -6.90
N PRO A 486 14.73 19.52 -8.09
CA PRO A 486 15.71 20.30 -8.84
C PRO A 486 16.30 21.48 -8.06
N VAL A 487 15.45 22.26 -7.37
CA VAL A 487 15.85 23.46 -6.64
C VAL A 487 16.74 23.11 -5.45
N THR A 488 16.39 22.09 -4.67
CA THR A 488 17.23 21.64 -3.55
C THR A 488 18.58 21.05 -4.01
N LYS A 489 18.63 20.38 -5.16
CA LYS A 489 19.90 19.96 -5.78
C LYS A 489 20.75 21.14 -6.23
N LEU A 490 20.16 22.18 -6.83
CA LEU A 490 20.85 23.40 -7.25
C LEU A 490 21.36 24.23 -6.06
N ILE A 491 20.56 24.33 -4.99
CA ILE A 491 20.96 25.01 -3.75
C ILE A 491 22.11 24.27 -3.06
N LYS A 492 22.04 22.92 -2.96
CA LYS A 492 23.13 22.10 -2.41
C LYS A 492 24.41 22.16 -3.26
N ARG A 493 24.28 22.29 -4.59
CA ARG A 493 25.43 22.53 -5.48
C ARG A 493 26.07 23.90 -5.29
N LYS A 494 25.30 24.91 -4.87
CA LYS A 494 25.81 26.26 -4.58
C LYS A 494 26.42 26.38 -3.18
N THR A 495 25.96 25.60 -2.20
CA THR A 495 26.51 25.57 -0.83
C THR A 495 27.69 24.59 -0.66
N ALA A 496 27.84 23.61 -1.54
CA ALA A 496 29.10 22.91 -1.72
C ALA A 496 30.09 23.84 -2.43
N GLY A 497 30.80 24.67 -1.64
CA GLY A 497 31.83 25.57 -2.13
C GLY A 497 32.90 24.85 -2.97
N THR A 498 33.52 25.63 -3.86
CA THR A 498 34.68 25.29 -4.69
C THR A 498 35.57 24.19 -4.11
N PRO A 499 35.91 23.15 -4.89
CA PRO A 499 36.98 22.24 -4.48
C PRO A 499 38.26 23.06 -4.32
N VAL A 500 38.80 23.08 -3.11
CA VAL A 500 40.16 23.57 -2.86
C VAL A 500 41.12 22.58 -3.55
N PRO A 501 42.10 23.07 -4.34
CA PRO A 501 42.90 22.27 -5.26
C PRO A 501 43.66 21.10 -4.62
#